data_AF-A0A821F8D6-F1
#
_entry.id   AF-A0A821F8D6-F1
#
_cell.length_a   1.000
_cell.length_b   1.000
_cell.length_c   1.000
_cell.angle_alpha   90.00
_cell.angle_beta   90.00
_cell.angle_gamma   90.00
#
_symmetry.space_group_name_H-M   'P 1'
#
loop_
_entity.id
_entity.type
_entity.pdbx_description
1 polymer ?
#
loop_
_entity_poly.entity_id
_entity_poly.type
_entity_poly.pdbx_seq_one_letter_code
_entity_poly.pdbx_strand_id
1 'polypeptide(L)'
;MSKQSSDEIKEIIQRAKVVNQGLVRCDVMQVIDSSTNNLHLKIAFYCYDNAILKELLYLCGTITTLYKGERYNIPVQIWLQENHPFVPSLVYVKPTSDMFIAPMSINVHRDGFVVLLYLRSWHYPISNLFTLLQLLSESFSESPPVFSRISPGYVSLTNSSRASSTSNASSSTTYGQTSNKISNNVDEQRHTHRFSALATEPRQMLLPIQGFEKMPLGSLEEAINPIVSFVPDVEQMVWFDKQNCSDPKDGLTNDESASIMLYTMEWEPYEKSFYKLPSTRHVVYRGIKSNLTAQYVRGSRLVWWGFSSCTLSIETLKNERFLGNKGVRTLFSIDCQSAKNIRSHSFYAEEDEILLLPARQFEVIGCLDPGNGLHIIQWRETQPKFPLIKLN
;
A
#
# COMPACT_ATOMS: atom_id res chain seq x y z
N MET A 1 -18.45 -16.06 22.71
CA MET A 1 -18.18 -16.40 24.14
C MET A 1 -19.20 -15.65 24.99
N SER A 2 -19.32 -15.93 26.30
CA SER A 2 -20.11 -15.07 27.20
C SER A 2 -19.40 -13.72 27.41
N LYS A 3 -20.16 -12.66 27.68
CA LYS A 3 -19.59 -11.39 28.16
C LYS A 3 -18.90 -11.58 29.50
N GLN A 4 -17.85 -10.80 29.76
CA GLN A 4 -17.18 -10.75 31.07
C GLN A 4 -18.06 -10.00 32.08
N SER A 5 -17.89 -10.29 33.37
CA SER A 5 -18.70 -9.66 34.42
C SER A 5 -18.13 -8.31 34.86
N SER A 6 -18.99 -7.45 35.43
CA SER A 6 -18.58 -6.17 36.04
C SER A 6 -17.67 -6.34 37.26
N ASP A 7 -17.51 -7.55 37.79
CA ASP A 7 -16.60 -7.90 38.89
C ASP A 7 -15.28 -8.50 38.38
N GLU A 8 -15.32 -9.31 37.32
CA GLU A 8 -14.13 -9.76 36.59
C GLU A 8 -13.34 -8.55 36.03
N ILE A 9 -14.05 -7.57 35.48
CA ILE A 9 -13.45 -6.30 35.01
C ILE A 9 -12.85 -5.49 36.18
N LYS A 10 -13.44 -5.53 37.40
CA LYS A 10 -12.84 -4.91 38.60
C LYS A 10 -11.49 -5.56 38.89
N GLU A 11 -11.48 -6.89 39.01
CA GLU A 11 -10.30 -7.66 39.41
C GLU A 11 -9.13 -7.46 38.42
N ILE A 12 -9.42 -7.50 37.11
CA ILE A 12 -8.43 -7.28 36.06
C ILE A 12 -7.82 -5.87 36.13
N ILE A 13 -8.64 -4.81 36.27
CA ILE A 13 -8.14 -3.43 36.37
C ILE A 13 -7.35 -3.22 37.68
N GLN A 14 -7.82 -3.79 38.78
CA GLN A 14 -7.16 -3.72 40.09
C GLN A 14 -5.78 -4.40 40.06
N ARG A 15 -5.68 -5.57 39.42
CA ARG A 15 -4.43 -6.32 39.22
C ARG A 15 -3.43 -5.56 38.34
N ALA A 16 -3.92 -4.90 37.29
CA ALA A 16 -3.09 -4.14 36.35
C ALA A 16 -2.52 -2.83 36.92
N LYS A 17 -2.89 -2.42 38.14
CA LYS A 17 -2.37 -1.22 38.85
C LYS A 17 -2.41 0.08 38.02
N VAL A 18 -3.37 0.21 37.11
CA VAL A 18 -3.51 1.38 36.23
C VAL A 18 -3.71 2.65 37.06
N VAL A 19 -3.25 3.81 36.55
CA VAL A 19 -3.34 5.09 37.26
C VAL A 19 -4.81 5.52 37.41
N ASN A 20 -5.54 5.66 36.30
CA ASN A 20 -6.88 6.25 36.27
C ASN A 20 -8.00 5.20 36.41
N GLN A 21 -7.90 4.30 37.40
CA GLN A 21 -8.74 3.08 37.50
C GLN A 21 -10.24 3.34 37.31
N GLY A 22 -10.79 4.40 37.93
CA GLY A 22 -12.20 4.76 37.79
C GLY A 22 -12.60 5.13 36.35
N LEU A 23 -11.81 5.98 35.68
CA LEU A 23 -12.08 6.42 34.31
C LEU A 23 -11.95 5.27 33.31
N VAL A 24 -10.84 4.53 33.41
CA VAL A 24 -10.56 3.34 32.59
C VAL A 24 -11.69 2.31 32.73
N ARG A 25 -12.17 2.09 33.95
CA ARG A 25 -13.26 1.15 34.24
C ARG A 25 -14.60 1.58 33.63
N CYS A 26 -14.94 2.86 33.65
CA CYS A 26 -16.17 3.36 33.03
C CYS A 26 -16.13 3.23 31.50
N ASP A 27 -15.04 3.68 30.88
CA ASP A 27 -14.84 3.67 29.42
C ASP A 27 -14.80 2.23 28.86
N VAL A 28 -14.12 1.32 29.55
CA VAL A 28 -14.11 -0.12 29.22
C VAL A 28 -15.48 -0.77 29.39
N MET A 29 -16.23 -0.45 30.46
CA MET A 29 -17.58 -1.01 30.65
C MET A 29 -18.54 -0.56 29.56
N GLN A 30 -18.55 0.73 29.19
CA GLN A 30 -19.39 1.25 28.11
C GLN A 30 -19.18 0.50 26.79
N VAL A 31 -17.95 0.04 26.53
CA VAL A 31 -17.61 -0.83 25.40
C VAL A 31 -18.07 -2.28 25.60
N ILE A 32 -17.73 -2.93 26.72
CA ILE A 32 -18.04 -4.36 26.92
C ILE A 32 -19.55 -4.60 27.07
N ASP A 33 -20.29 -3.64 27.62
CA ASP A 33 -21.75 -3.73 27.76
C ASP A 33 -22.48 -3.52 26.41
N SER A 34 -21.85 -2.90 25.41
CA SER A 34 -22.42 -2.71 24.06
C SER A 34 -22.86 -4.02 23.41
N SER A 35 -24.10 -4.10 22.91
CA SER A 35 -24.72 -5.36 22.45
C SER A 35 -24.21 -5.86 21.09
N THR A 36 -23.45 -5.05 20.35
CA THR A 36 -23.01 -5.29 18.98
C THR A 36 -21.63 -5.92 18.86
N ASN A 37 -20.78 -5.85 19.89
CA ASN A 37 -19.38 -6.27 19.81
C ASN A 37 -19.05 -7.38 20.81
N ASN A 38 -18.12 -8.26 20.46
CA ASN A 38 -17.62 -9.33 21.34
C ASN A 38 -16.17 -9.03 21.70
N LEU A 39 -15.96 -8.19 22.72
CA LEU A 39 -14.65 -7.76 23.21
C LEU A 39 -14.44 -8.22 24.67
N HIS A 40 -13.21 -8.60 24.98
CA HIS A 40 -12.78 -9.06 26.30
C HIS A 40 -11.55 -8.30 26.77
N LEU A 41 -11.60 -7.73 27.97
CA LEU A 41 -10.47 -7.13 28.67
C LEU A 41 -9.50 -8.21 29.16
N LYS A 42 -8.22 -7.99 28.91
CA LYS A 42 -7.10 -8.83 29.37
C LYS A 42 -5.89 -7.97 29.74
N ILE A 43 -4.90 -8.61 30.36
CA ILE A 43 -3.58 -8.06 30.62
C ILE A 43 -2.56 -8.80 29.74
N ALA A 44 -1.62 -8.08 29.14
CA ALA A 44 -0.48 -8.66 28.43
C ALA A 44 0.70 -7.68 28.38
N PHE A 45 1.89 -8.18 28.05
CA PHE A 45 3.04 -7.33 27.74
C PHE A 45 2.92 -6.76 26.33
N TYR A 46 2.91 -5.43 26.23
CA TYR A 46 3.07 -4.69 24.99
C TYR A 46 4.55 -4.32 24.81
N CYS A 47 5.04 -4.36 23.57
CA CYS A 47 6.38 -3.89 23.22
C CYS A 47 6.25 -2.60 22.41
N TYR A 48 6.78 -1.50 22.93
CA TYR A 48 6.86 -0.22 22.22
C TYR A 48 7.98 -0.23 21.17
N ASP A 49 7.89 0.67 20.17
CA ASP A 49 8.87 0.80 19.08
C ASP A 49 10.33 1.00 19.55
N ASN A 50 10.51 1.54 20.76
CA ASN A 50 11.80 1.69 21.44
C ASN A 50 12.27 0.43 22.21
N ALA A 51 11.67 -0.74 21.92
CA ALA A 51 11.87 -2.04 22.56
C ALA A 51 11.55 -2.10 24.08
N ILE A 52 10.88 -1.10 24.65
CA ILE A 52 10.42 -1.15 26.04
C ILE A 52 9.17 -2.06 26.14
N LEU A 53 9.27 -3.10 26.97
CA LEU A 53 8.14 -3.94 27.37
C LEU A 53 7.40 -3.31 28.55
N LYS A 54 6.06 -3.21 28.46
CA LYS A 54 5.18 -2.82 29.58
C LYS A 54 3.98 -3.76 29.69
N GLU A 55 3.60 -4.12 30.91
CA GLU A 55 2.34 -4.82 31.17
C GLU A 55 1.18 -3.81 31.05
N LEU A 56 0.28 -4.01 30.09
CA LEU A 56 -0.84 -3.11 29.79
C LEU A 56 -2.18 -3.87 29.79
N LEU A 57 -3.26 -3.11 30.00
CA LEU A 57 -4.61 -3.57 29.68
C LEU A 57 -4.84 -3.53 28.17
N TYR A 58 -5.57 -4.51 27.65
CA TYR A 58 -6.06 -4.47 26.27
C TYR A 58 -7.42 -5.15 26.12
N LEU A 59 -8.24 -4.62 25.23
CA LEU A 59 -9.46 -5.28 24.76
C LEU A 59 -9.11 -6.13 23.55
N CYS A 60 -9.59 -7.38 23.50
CA CYS A 60 -9.39 -8.29 22.37
C CYS A 60 -10.69 -8.99 21.98
N GLY A 61 -10.91 -9.23 20.69
CA GLY A 61 -12.12 -9.86 20.19
C GLY A 61 -12.52 -9.30 18.83
N THR A 62 -13.81 -9.09 18.59
CA THR A 62 -14.32 -8.65 17.27
C THR A 62 -15.25 -7.45 17.35
N ILE A 63 -15.07 -6.52 16.40
CA ILE A 63 -16.03 -5.45 16.07
C ILE A 63 -16.97 -5.95 14.98
N THR A 64 -18.27 -5.76 15.13
CA THR A 64 -19.24 -6.04 14.05
C THR A 64 -19.34 -4.84 13.11
N THR A 65 -19.16 -5.05 11.81
CA THR A 65 -19.46 -4.07 10.76
C THR A 65 -20.42 -4.65 9.71
N LEU A 66 -20.93 -3.80 8.82
CA LEU A 66 -21.83 -4.15 7.72
C LEU A 66 -21.15 -3.77 6.38
N TYR A 67 -20.74 -4.76 5.58
CA TYR A 67 -20.15 -4.51 4.26
C TYR A 67 -21.05 -5.11 3.17
N LYS A 68 -21.49 -4.26 2.23
CA LYS A 68 -22.37 -4.65 1.10
C LYS A 68 -23.65 -5.41 1.52
N GLY A 69 -24.19 -5.08 2.69
CA GLY A 69 -25.39 -5.70 3.26
C GLY A 69 -25.15 -6.90 4.18
N GLU A 70 -23.95 -7.49 4.15
CA GLU A 70 -23.57 -8.63 5.00
C GLU A 70 -22.80 -8.18 6.25
N ARG A 71 -22.95 -8.92 7.36
CA ARG A 71 -22.30 -8.59 8.65
C ARG A 71 -20.99 -9.34 8.81
N TYR A 72 -19.92 -8.60 9.11
CA TYR A 72 -18.57 -9.13 9.31
C TYR A 72 -18.06 -8.84 10.72
N ASN A 73 -17.43 -9.83 11.34
CA ASN A 73 -16.82 -9.73 12.67
C ASN A 73 -15.31 -9.54 12.52
N ILE A 74 -14.83 -8.30 12.56
CA ILE A 74 -13.42 -7.96 12.31
C ILE A 74 -12.62 -8.13 13.60
N PRO A 75 -11.57 -8.98 13.61
CA PRO A 75 -10.76 -9.22 14.80
C PRO A 75 -9.83 -8.05 15.11
N VAL A 76 -9.87 -7.57 16.35
CA VAL A 76 -9.10 -6.40 16.83
C VAL A 76 -8.43 -6.63 18.19
N GLN A 77 -7.42 -5.81 18.46
CA GLN A 77 -6.82 -5.54 19.76
C GLN A 77 -6.75 -4.03 19.99
N ILE A 78 -7.19 -3.56 21.15
CA ILE A 78 -7.18 -2.14 21.55
C ILE A 78 -6.41 -2.05 22.87
N TRP A 79 -5.18 -1.56 22.84
CA TRP A 79 -4.29 -1.46 24.00
C TRP A 79 -4.46 -0.12 24.70
N LEU A 80 -4.70 -0.16 26.01
CA LEU A 80 -4.90 1.02 26.84
C LEU A 80 -3.54 1.41 27.44
N GLN A 81 -3.04 2.59 27.07
CA GLN A 81 -1.76 3.11 27.59
C GLN A 81 -1.90 3.58 29.04
N GLU A 82 -0.77 3.71 29.76
CA GLU A 82 -0.74 3.96 31.23
C GLU A 82 -1.59 5.15 31.69
N ASN A 83 -1.64 6.22 30.88
CA ASN A 83 -2.36 7.46 31.15
C ASN A 83 -3.78 7.51 30.53
N HIS A 84 -4.30 6.41 30.00
CA HIS A 84 -5.68 6.34 29.47
C HIS A 84 -6.69 6.86 30.52
N PRO A 85 -7.70 7.67 30.15
CA PRO A 85 -8.08 8.10 28.80
C PRO A 85 -7.39 9.38 28.29
N PHE A 86 -6.41 9.96 29.00
CA PHE A 86 -5.75 11.21 28.57
C PHE A 86 -4.80 11.06 27.37
N VAL A 87 -4.58 9.82 26.90
CA VAL A 87 -3.80 9.46 25.71
C VAL A 87 -4.57 8.44 24.88
N PRO A 88 -4.41 8.42 23.54
CA PRO A 88 -5.11 7.47 22.67
C PRO A 88 -4.72 6.02 22.96
N SER A 89 -5.68 5.11 22.76
CA SER A 89 -5.42 3.67 22.74
C SER A 89 -4.73 3.23 21.44
N LEU A 90 -3.85 2.24 21.52
CA LEU A 90 -3.14 1.70 20.36
C LEU A 90 -3.98 0.57 19.76
N VAL A 91 -4.55 0.80 18.58
CA VAL A 91 -5.52 -0.11 17.93
C VAL A 91 -4.85 -0.92 16.84
N TYR A 92 -5.11 -2.22 16.81
CA TYR A 92 -4.68 -3.14 15.77
C TYR A 92 -5.83 -4.00 15.26
N VAL A 93 -5.93 -4.17 13.94
CA VAL A 93 -6.63 -5.31 13.33
C VAL A 93 -5.69 -6.52 13.36
N LYS A 94 -6.18 -7.67 13.84
CA LYS A 94 -5.37 -8.89 13.98
C LYS A 94 -6.02 -10.05 13.21
N PRO A 95 -5.69 -10.24 11.91
CA PRO A 95 -6.29 -11.28 11.09
C PRO A 95 -6.08 -12.68 11.70
N THR A 96 -7.09 -13.53 11.57
CA THR A 96 -6.98 -14.97 11.82
C THR A 96 -6.13 -15.65 10.75
N SER A 97 -5.80 -16.95 10.93
CA SER A 97 -4.98 -17.72 9.98
C SER A 97 -5.60 -17.81 8.58
N ASP A 98 -6.92 -17.74 8.48
CA ASP A 98 -7.72 -17.68 7.26
C ASP A 98 -7.97 -16.24 6.75
N MET A 99 -7.29 -15.23 7.27
CA MET A 99 -7.42 -13.82 6.83
C MET A 99 -6.09 -13.18 6.45
N PHE A 100 -6.17 -12.05 5.76
CA PHE A 100 -5.07 -11.13 5.51
C PHE A 100 -5.55 -9.67 5.55
N ILE A 101 -4.66 -8.74 5.93
CA ILE A 101 -4.96 -7.31 5.94
C ILE A 101 -5.07 -6.81 4.50
N ALA A 102 -6.08 -5.97 4.25
CA ALA A 102 -6.35 -5.38 2.93
C ALA A 102 -5.17 -4.50 2.49
N PRO A 103 -4.46 -4.81 1.38
CA PRO A 103 -3.24 -4.09 0.99
C PRO A 103 -3.44 -2.62 0.57
N MET A 104 -4.70 -2.18 0.47
CA MET A 104 -5.12 -0.80 0.15
C MET A 104 -6.10 -0.26 1.21
N SER A 105 -6.04 -0.74 2.47
CA SER A 105 -6.81 -0.12 3.54
C SER A 105 -6.27 1.27 3.84
N ILE A 106 -7.14 2.29 3.75
CA ILE A 106 -6.75 3.70 3.97
C ILE A 106 -6.38 3.98 5.43
N ASN A 107 -7.05 3.31 6.38
CA ASN A 107 -6.91 3.56 7.81
C ASN A 107 -6.15 2.44 8.56
N VAL A 108 -5.55 1.46 7.87
CA VAL A 108 -4.86 0.32 8.51
C VAL A 108 -3.54 -0.03 7.81
N HIS A 109 -2.44 -0.01 8.56
CA HIS A 109 -1.10 -0.40 8.09
C HIS A 109 -0.94 -1.92 7.92
N ARG A 110 0.13 -2.33 7.22
CA ARG A 110 0.40 -3.75 6.87
C ARG A 110 0.64 -4.68 8.08
N ASP A 111 1.02 -4.14 9.23
CA ASP A 111 1.17 -4.84 10.53
C ASP A 111 -0.15 -4.93 11.32
N GLY A 112 -1.20 -4.28 10.80
CA GLY A 112 -2.52 -4.16 11.37
C GLY A 112 -2.75 -2.88 12.19
N PHE A 113 -1.76 -2.00 12.37
CA PHE A 113 -1.94 -0.79 13.18
C PHE A 113 -2.96 0.15 12.52
N VAL A 114 -3.94 0.60 13.30
CA VAL A 114 -5.08 1.39 12.80
C VAL A 114 -4.83 2.87 13.06
N VAL A 115 -4.87 3.66 11.99
CA VAL A 115 -4.73 5.12 12.00
C VAL A 115 -6.06 5.72 11.55
N LEU A 116 -6.88 6.08 12.53
CA LEU A 116 -8.05 6.94 12.34
C LEU A 116 -7.71 8.37 12.75
N LEU A 117 -8.32 9.35 12.09
CA LEU A 117 -8.20 10.77 12.48
C LEU A 117 -8.58 10.97 13.97
N TYR A 118 -9.61 10.26 14.45
CA TYR A 118 -10.06 10.28 15.85
C TYR A 118 -9.01 9.78 16.87
N LEU A 119 -8.05 8.95 16.44
CA LEU A 119 -6.90 8.55 17.27
C LEU A 119 -5.78 9.60 17.22
N ARG A 120 -5.59 10.27 16.07
CA ARG A 120 -4.64 11.40 15.93
C ARG A 120 -5.07 12.61 16.76
N SER A 121 -6.37 12.95 16.77
CA SER A 121 -6.95 14.11 17.48
C SER A 121 -7.57 13.75 18.84
N TRP A 122 -7.14 12.63 19.45
CA TRP A 122 -7.72 12.14 20.70
C TRP A 122 -7.56 13.13 21.86
N HIS A 123 -8.68 13.57 22.45
CA HIS A 123 -8.70 14.54 23.54
C HIS A 123 -9.82 14.24 24.54
N TYR A 124 -9.48 13.64 25.68
CA TYR A 124 -10.43 13.43 26.78
C TYR A 124 -10.87 14.77 27.40
N PRO A 125 -12.16 15.00 27.72
CA PRO A 125 -13.27 14.03 27.77
C PRO A 125 -14.09 13.88 26.48
N ILE A 126 -13.71 14.54 25.38
CA ILE A 126 -14.42 14.44 24.09
C ILE A 126 -14.18 13.04 23.48
N SER A 127 -12.95 12.53 23.58
CA SER A 127 -12.58 11.21 23.07
C SER A 127 -12.78 10.08 24.10
N ASN A 128 -13.36 8.98 23.64
CA ASN A 128 -13.71 7.80 24.43
C ASN A 128 -13.72 6.51 23.57
N LEU A 129 -13.65 5.34 24.19
CA LEU A 129 -13.56 4.06 23.49
C LEU A 129 -14.86 3.66 22.77
N PHE A 130 -16.03 4.09 23.27
CA PHE A 130 -17.32 3.76 22.65
C PHE A 130 -17.47 4.43 21.28
N THR A 131 -17.20 5.73 21.17
CA THR A 131 -17.20 6.46 19.91
C THR A 131 -16.09 5.97 18.97
N LEU A 132 -14.91 5.60 19.50
CA LEU A 132 -13.87 4.92 18.71
C LEU A 132 -14.39 3.63 18.05
N LEU A 133 -15.16 2.80 18.75
CA LEU A 133 -15.76 1.59 18.16
C LEU A 133 -16.83 1.89 17.10
N GLN A 134 -17.60 2.98 17.26
CA GLN A 134 -18.55 3.40 16.24
C GLN A 134 -17.82 3.79 14.94
N LEU A 135 -16.78 4.63 15.05
CA LEU A 135 -15.98 5.08 13.91
C LEU A 135 -15.14 3.96 13.26
N LEU A 136 -14.69 2.97 14.05
CA LEU A 136 -14.08 1.74 13.52
C LEU A 136 -15.10 0.91 12.73
N SER A 137 -16.31 0.71 13.26
CA SER A 137 -17.38 0.00 12.56
C SER A 137 -17.76 0.70 11.25
N GLU A 138 -17.89 2.02 11.26
CA GLU A 138 -18.20 2.87 10.11
C GLU A 138 -17.09 2.83 9.05
N SER A 139 -15.84 3.14 9.42
CA SER A 139 -14.71 3.09 8.48
C SER A 139 -14.53 1.70 7.84
N PHE A 140 -14.76 0.63 8.61
CA PHE A 140 -14.66 -0.74 8.09
C PHE A 140 -15.90 -1.19 7.28
N SER A 141 -17.03 -0.45 7.37
CA SER A 141 -18.22 -0.67 6.54
C SER A 141 -18.04 -0.15 5.11
N GLU A 142 -17.23 0.90 4.95
CA GLU A 142 -16.85 1.43 3.64
C GLU A 142 -15.67 0.65 3.06
N SER A 143 -14.61 0.48 3.85
CA SER A 143 -13.34 -0.12 3.44
C SER A 143 -12.88 -1.21 4.42
N PRO A 144 -13.29 -2.48 4.19
CA PRO A 144 -12.90 -3.60 5.05
C PRO A 144 -11.38 -3.74 5.19
N PRO A 145 -10.84 -3.80 6.42
CA PRO A 145 -9.41 -3.86 6.68
C PRO A 145 -8.84 -5.28 6.53
N VAL A 146 -9.69 -6.29 6.36
CA VAL A 146 -9.31 -7.70 6.17
C VAL A 146 -10.16 -8.37 5.10
N PHE A 147 -9.54 -9.32 4.40
CA PHE A 147 -10.20 -10.25 3.50
C PHE A 147 -9.88 -11.69 3.91
N SER A 148 -10.78 -12.63 3.60
CA SER A 148 -10.52 -14.06 3.80
C SER A 148 -9.58 -14.61 2.73
N ARG A 149 -8.71 -15.53 3.16
CA ARG A 149 -7.94 -16.44 2.30
C ARG A 149 -8.90 -17.53 1.84
N ILE A 150 -8.99 -17.77 0.54
CA ILE A 150 -9.90 -18.78 -0.01
C ILE A 150 -9.42 -20.18 0.40
N SER A 151 -10.13 -20.80 1.33
CA SER A 151 -9.93 -22.20 1.70
C SER A 151 -10.57 -23.11 0.65
N PRO A 152 -9.83 -24.05 0.01
CA PRO A 152 -10.36 -24.92 -1.03
C PRO A 152 -11.19 -26.08 -0.43
N GLY A 153 -12.39 -25.77 0.07
CA GLY A 153 -13.20 -26.78 0.78
C GLY A 153 -14.55 -26.35 1.33
N TYR A 154 -15.46 -25.81 0.50
CA TYR A 154 -16.89 -25.90 0.79
C TYR A 154 -17.72 -26.06 -0.49
N VAL A 155 -18.76 -26.91 -0.43
CA VAL A 155 -19.66 -27.22 -1.55
C VAL A 155 -21.05 -26.66 -1.24
N SER A 156 -21.65 -25.96 -2.21
CA SER A 156 -22.90 -25.22 -2.00
C SER A 156 -24.12 -26.11 -1.75
N LEU A 157 -24.71 -25.98 -0.56
CA LEU A 157 -26.07 -26.39 -0.18
C LEU A 157 -26.59 -25.28 0.77
N THR A 158 -27.83 -24.81 0.73
CA THR A 158 -29.06 -25.32 0.08
C THR A 158 -29.86 -24.23 -0.64
N ASN A 159 -30.66 -24.61 -1.65
CA ASN A 159 -31.74 -23.77 -2.16
C ASN A 159 -32.85 -23.56 -1.12
N SER A 160 -33.51 -22.40 -1.17
CA SER A 160 -34.95 -22.30 -0.85
C SER A 160 -35.59 -21.26 -1.77
N SER A 161 -36.35 -21.74 -2.76
CA SER A 161 -36.99 -20.92 -3.79
C SER A 161 -38.43 -20.59 -3.44
N ARG A 162 -38.85 -19.34 -3.63
CA ARG A 162 -40.28 -18.96 -3.71
C ARG A 162 -40.65 -18.77 -5.19
N ALA A 163 -41.70 -19.45 -5.65
CA ALA A 163 -42.27 -19.25 -6.99
C ALA A 163 -42.87 -17.82 -7.12
N SER A 164 -43.17 -17.27 -8.29
CA SER A 164 -43.62 -17.86 -9.58
C SER A 164 -43.24 -16.94 -10.77
N SER A 165 -43.56 -17.14 -12.07
CA SER A 165 -44.38 -18.10 -12.84
C SER A 165 -44.10 -17.95 -14.35
N THR A 166 -44.26 -19.02 -15.17
CA THR A 166 -44.57 -19.05 -16.64
C THR A 166 -43.63 -18.33 -17.65
N SER A 167 -43.40 -18.79 -18.90
CA SER A 167 -43.80 -19.99 -19.65
C SER A 167 -43.06 -20.08 -21.01
N ASN A 168 -42.80 -21.31 -21.51
CA ASN A 168 -42.61 -21.68 -22.95
C ASN A 168 -41.38 -21.11 -23.72
N ALA A 169 -40.77 -21.77 -24.73
CA ALA A 169 -40.91 -23.14 -25.26
C ALA A 169 -39.68 -23.61 -26.10
N SER A 170 -39.53 -24.95 -26.23
CA SER A 170 -39.01 -25.75 -27.36
C SER A 170 -37.64 -25.47 -28.05
N SER A 171 -36.69 -26.40 -27.85
CA SER A 171 -35.75 -27.07 -28.80
C SER A 171 -34.36 -27.34 -28.15
N SER A 172 -33.71 -28.52 -28.14
CA SER A 172 -33.48 -29.64 -29.09
C SER A 172 -32.57 -29.26 -30.28
N THR A 173 -31.36 -29.79 -30.51
CA THR A 173 -30.55 -30.91 -29.95
C THR A 173 -29.05 -30.61 -30.37
N THR A 174 -27.91 -31.21 -29.98
CA THR A 174 -27.48 -32.54 -29.47
C THR A 174 -26.13 -32.43 -28.72
N TYR A 175 -25.61 -33.52 -28.14
CA TYR A 175 -24.30 -33.61 -27.45
C TYR A 175 -23.07 -33.42 -28.37
N GLY A 176 -22.02 -32.81 -27.80
CA GLY A 176 -20.62 -32.91 -28.23
C GLY A 176 -19.69 -32.66 -27.04
N GLN A 177 -18.80 -33.60 -26.72
CA GLN A 177 -17.96 -33.53 -25.50
C GLN A 177 -16.69 -32.69 -25.72
N THR A 178 -16.49 -31.64 -24.91
CA THR A 178 -15.17 -31.03 -24.67
C THR A 178 -14.99 -30.70 -23.19
N SER A 179 -13.90 -31.19 -22.60
CA SER A 179 -13.58 -31.04 -21.17
C SER A 179 -12.77 -29.77 -20.91
N ASN A 180 -13.43 -28.67 -20.53
CA ASN A 180 -12.74 -27.43 -20.15
C ASN A 180 -12.45 -27.38 -18.64
N LYS A 181 -11.17 -27.32 -18.28
CA LYS A 181 -10.73 -26.82 -16.96
C LYS A 181 -10.91 -25.30 -16.95
N ILE A 182 -11.58 -24.77 -15.92
CA ILE A 182 -11.65 -23.33 -15.65
C ILE A 182 -10.93 -23.07 -14.33
N SER A 183 -9.90 -22.21 -14.35
CA SER A 183 -9.12 -21.87 -13.16
C SER A 183 -8.54 -20.45 -13.22
N ASN A 184 -8.67 -19.71 -12.13
CA ASN A 184 -7.71 -18.71 -11.62
C ASN A 184 -7.42 -17.44 -12.46
N ASN A 185 -8.39 -16.90 -13.20
CA ASN A 185 -8.18 -15.69 -14.04
C ASN A 185 -7.93 -14.37 -13.24
N VAL A 186 -8.24 -14.30 -11.94
CA VAL A 186 -8.24 -13.02 -11.17
C VAL A 186 -6.83 -12.59 -10.72
N ASP A 187 -6.03 -13.49 -10.16
CA ASP A 187 -4.69 -13.13 -9.67
C ASP A 187 -3.66 -12.97 -10.81
N GLU A 188 -3.90 -13.59 -11.96
CA GLU A 188 -3.06 -13.39 -13.15
C GLU A 188 -3.17 -11.95 -13.69
N GLN A 189 -4.39 -11.39 -13.69
CA GLN A 189 -4.62 -9.99 -14.10
C GLN A 189 -3.93 -8.98 -13.16
N ARG A 190 -3.86 -9.28 -11.85
CA ARG A 190 -3.16 -8.40 -10.88
C ARG A 190 -1.65 -8.37 -11.09
N HIS A 191 -1.05 -9.46 -11.57
CA HIS A 191 0.39 -9.49 -11.87
C HIS A 191 0.76 -8.71 -13.13
N THR A 192 -0.04 -8.80 -14.21
CA THR A 192 0.32 -8.19 -15.49
C THR A 192 0.36 -6.66 -15.42
N HIS A 193 -0.60 -6.03 -14.73
CA HIS A 193 -0.68 -4.57 -14.60
C HIS A 193 0.51 -3.94 -13.87
N ARG A 194 1.18 -4.63 -12.93
CA ARG A 194 2.32 -4.09 -12.17
C ARG A 194 3.58 -3.87 -13.02
N PHE A 195 3.72 -4.58 -14.13
CA PHE A 195 4.93 -4.54 -14.97
C PHE A 195 4.70 -3.96 -16.38
N SER A 196 3.44 -3.76 -16.80
CA SER A 196 3.09 -3.39 -18.18
C SER A 196 3.22 -1.90 -18.55
N ALA A 197 3.52 -0.98 -17.62
CA ALA A 197 3.46 0.47 -17.84
C ALA A 197 4.24 0.96 -19.09
N LEU A 198 5.42 0.38 -19.33
CA LEU A 198 6.29 0.67 -20.49
C LEU A 198 5.70 0.24 -21.85
N ALA A 199 4.59 -0.50 -21.88
CA ALA A 199 3.82 -0.77 -23.09
C ALA A 199 2.83 0.38 -23.45
N THR A 200 2.70 1.38 -22.58
CA THR A 200 1.78 2.52 -22.72
C THR A 200 2.45 3.88 -22.53
N GLU A 201 3.63 3.95 -21.92
CA GLU A 201 4.42 5.18 -21.83
C GLU A 201 4.83 5.72 -23.24
N PRO A 202 4.92 7.05 -23.45
CA PRO A 202 5.13 7.63 -24.77
C PRO A 202 6.49 7.24 -25.39
N ARG A 203 6.45 6.51 -26.52
CA ARG A 203 7.61 5.84 -27.13
C ARG A 203 8.51 6.74 -28.01
N GLN A 204 8.56 8.03 -27.72
CA GLN A 204 9.35 9.02 -28.44
C GLN A 204 9.80 10.07 -27.42
N MET A 205 10.90 10.79 -27.70
CA MET A 205 11.12 12.06 -27.03
C MET A 205 9.97 12.98 -27.45
N LEU A 206 8.95 13.09 -26.59
CA LEU A 206 7.85 14.00 -26.80
C LEU A 206 8.45 15.40 -26.98
N LEU A 207 8.03 16.09 -28.04
CA LEU A 207 8.19 17.53 -28.08
C LEU A 207 7.50 18.11 -26.83
N PRO A 208 8.09 19.10 -26.13
CA PRO A 208 7.42 19.80 -25.04
C PRO A 208 6.01 20.18 -25.48
N ILE A 209 5.00 19.92 -24.63
CA ILE A 209 3.59 20.02 -25.00
C ILE A 209 3.32 21.46 -25.47
N GLN A 210 3.19 21.63 -26.80
CA GLN A 210 3.21 22.98 -27.38
C GLN A 210 1.94 23.74 -27.04
N GLY A 211 2.11 24.96 -26.56
CA GLY A 211 1.05 25.77 -25.95
C GLY A 211 0.96 25.61 -24.43
N PHE A 212 1.52 24.57 -23.82
CA PHE A 212 1.57 24.44 -22.36
C PHE A 212 2.54 25.47 -21.75
N GLU A 213 3.57 25.87 -22.50
CA GLU A 213 4.44 27.02 -22.17
C GLU A 213 3.74 28.40 -22.30
N LYS A 214 2.45 28.40 -22.69
CA LYS A 214 1.59 29.57 -22.82
C LYS A 214 0.27 29.43 -22.06
N MET A 215 0.05 28.30 -21.37
CA MET A 215 -1.08 28.16 -20.46
C MET A 215 -0.79 28.98 -19.20
N PRO A 216 -1.82 29.62 -18.60
CA PRO A 216 -1.64 30.25 -17.29
C PRO A 216 -1.25 29.16 -16.28
N LEU A 217 -0.19 29.41 -15.51
CA LEU A 217 0.14 28.59 -14.35
C LEU A 217 -0.98 28.78 -13.32
N GLY A 218 -1.69 27.70 -12.99
CA GLY A 218 -2.58 27.65 -11.83
C GLY A 218 -1.78 27.61 -10.53
N SER A 219 -2.43 27.84 -9.40
CA SER A 219 -1.73 27.80 -8.11
C SER A 219 -1.37 26.37 -7.70
N LEU A 220 -0.40 26.23 -6.80
CA LEU A 220 -0.01 24.92 -6.27
C LEU A 220 -1.17 24.26 -5.50
N GLU A 221 -2.01 25.05 -4.82
CA GLU A 221 -3.26 24.60 -4.20
C GLU A 221 -4.26 24.06 -5.24
N GLU A 222 -4.42 24.73 -6.37
CA GLU A 222 -5.27 24.24 -7.46
C GLU A 222 -4.76 22.90 -8.00
N ALA A 223 -3.45 22.75 -8.16
CA ALA A 223 -2.79 21.57 -8.68
C ALA A 223 -2.86 20.33 -7.76
N ILE A 224 -2.90 20.50 -6.42
CA ILE A 224 -2.98 19.36 -5.49
C ILE A 224 -4.40 18.81 -5.30
N ASN A 225 -5.47 19.53 -5.67
CA ASN A 225 -6.85 19.08 -5.48
C ASN A 225 -7.13 17.62 -5.90
N PRO A 226 -6.61 17.09 -7.04
CA PRO A 226 -6.85 15.71 -7.44
C PRO A 226 -6.17 14.66 -6.55
N ILE A 227 -5.20 15.06 -5.72
CA ILE A 227 -4.40 14.14 -4.87
C ILE A 227 -4.65 14.29 -3.35
N VAL A 228 -5.41 15.29 -2.90
CA VAL A 228 -5.72 15.50 -1.45
C VAL A 228 -6.35 14.26 -0.79
N SER A 229 -7.19 13.53 -1.52
CA SER A 229 -7.82 12.28 -1.02
C SER A 229 -6.91 11.05 -1.02
N PHE A 230 -5.75 11.13 -1.68
CA PHE A 230 -4.77 10.03 -1.80
C PHE A 230 -3.51 10.26 -0.95
N VAL A 231 -3.14 11.53 -0.74
CA VAL A 231 -2.00 11.97 0.07
C VAL A 231 -2.56 12.82 1.22
N PRO A 232 -2.95 12.22 2.35
CA PRO A 232 -3.33 12.99 3.52
C PRO A 232 -2.17 13.91 3.93
N ASP A 233 -2.52 15.05 4.52
CA ASP A 233 -1.60 16.09 4.98
C ASP A 233 -0.90 16.91 3.85
N VAL A 234 -1.15 16.63 2.55
CA VAL A 234 -0.54 17.34 1.39
C VAL A 234 -0.84 18.85 1.34
N GLU A 235 -2.02 19.29 1.80
CA GLU A 235 -2.37 20.72 1.89
C GLU A 235 -1.47 21.45 2.91
N GLN A 236 -1.07 20.77 3.98
CA GLN A 236 -0.14 21.31 4.98
C GLN A 236 1.29 21.32 4.44
N MET A 237 1.69 20.28 3.69
CA MET A 237 2.98 20.23 3.01
C MET A 237 3.14 21.42 2.04
N VAL A 238 2.14 21.67 1.18
CA VAL A 238 2.10 22.86 0.31
C VAL A 238 2.19 24.17 1.09
N TRP A 239 1.49 24.28 2.22
CA TRP A 239 1.57 25.48 3.06
C TRP A 239 2.99 25.72 3.60
N PHE A 240 3.65 24.69 4.13
CA PHE A 240 5.04 24.79 4.61
C PHE A 240 6.03 25.09 3.47
N ASP A 241 5.92 24.39 2.34
CA ASP A 241 6.82 24.56 1.20
C ASP A 241 6.72 25.96 0.60
N LYS A 242 5.52 26.57 0.56
CA LYS A 242 5.35 27.97 0.13
C LYS A 242 5.95 28.98 1.11
N GLN A 243 5.97 28.71 2.43
CA GLN A 243 6.74 29.54 3.38
C GLN A 243 8.26 29.39 3.15
N ASN A 244 8.74 28.16 2.96
CA ASN A 244 10.16 27.85 2.75
C ASN A 244 10.70 28.42 1.43
N CYS A 245 9.86 28.48 0.39
CA CYS A 245 10.18 29.00 -0.94
C CYS A 245 9.90 30.51 -1.11
N SER A 246 9.83 31.29 -0.02
CA SER A 246 9.44 32.72 -0.04
C SER A 246 10.45 33.66 -0.73
N ASP A 247 11.68 33.22 -0.97
CA ASP A 247 12.71 33.92 -1.75
C ASP A 247 13.28 32.99 -2.86
N PRO A 248 12.49 32.71 -3.92
CA PRO A 248 12.85 31.72 -4.95
C PRO A 248 14.00 32.21 -5.83
N LYS A 249 14.77 31.26 -6.38
CA LYS A 249 15.97 31.54 -7.20
C LYS A 249 15.75 31.16 -8.66
N ASP A 250 16.74 31.52 -9.49
CA ASP A 250 16.82 31.19 -10.92
C ASP A 250 15.62 31.65 -11.78
N GLY A 251 14.83 32.61 -11.28
CA GLY A 251 13.67 33.18 -11.96
C GLY A 251 12.34 32.46 -11.72
N LEU A 252 12.31 31.45 -10.84
CA LEU A 252 11.09 30.72 -10.47
C LEU A 252 10.14 31.57 -9.63
N THR A 253 8.84 31.27 -9.73
CA THR A 253 7.82 31.73 -8.77
C THR A 253 7.86 30.95 -7.45
N ASN A 254 7.17 31.46 -6.42
CA ASN A 254 6.99 30.77 -5.14
C ASN A 254 6.33 29.40 -5.32
N ASP A 255 5.26 29.32 -6.13
CA ASP A 255 4.52 28.09 -6.39
C ASP A 255 5.33 27.07 -7.22
N GLU A 256 6.10 27.50 -8.22
CA GLU A 256 7.00 26.60 -8.94
C GLU A 256 8.08 26.01 -8.02
N SER A 257 8.74 26.86 -7.22
CA SER A 257 9.76 26.43 -6.25
C SER A 257 9.17 25.50 -5.18
N ALA A 258 7.98 25.80 -4.66
CA ALA A 258 7.26 24.95 -3.72
C ALA A 258 6.79 23.64 -4.37
N SER A 259 6.39 23.62 -5.65
CA SER A 259 6.02 22.38 -6.35
C SER A 259 7.20 21.41 -6.50
N ILE A 260 8.41 21.96 -6.72
CA ILE A 260 9.65 21.18 -6.79
C ILE A 260 10.04 20.68 -5.39
N MET A 261 9.84 21.49 -4.35
CA MET A 261 10.05 21.07 -2.95
C MET A 261 9.10 19.92 -2.59
N LEU A 262 7.80 20.08 -2.81
CA LEU A 262 6.76 19.06 -2.56
C LEU A 262 7.04 17.73 -3.27
N TYR A 263 7.52 17.79 -4.52
CA TYR A 263 7.87 16.59 -5.29
C TYR A 263 9.15 15.90 -4.81
N THR A 264 10.07 16.61 -4.15
CA THR A 264 11.39 16.11 -3.74
C THR A 264 11.60 15.95 -2.24
N MET A 265 10.66 16.42 -1.40
CA MET A 265 10.76 16.38 0.05
C MET A 265 10.75 14.95 0.64
N GLU A 266 11.41 14.80 1.78
CA GLU A 266 11.45 13.55 2.54
C GLU A 266 10.21 13.41 3.43
N TRP A 267 9.75 12.17 3.64
CA TRP A 267 8.50 11.91 4.36
C TRP A 267 8.78 11.69 5.86
N GLU A 268 8.00 12.33 6.73
CA GLU A 268 8.07 12.09 8.17
C GLU A 268 7.26 10.85 8.62
N PRO A 269 7.72 10.12 9.66
CA PRO A 269 9.01 10.27 10.31
C PRO A 269 10.15 9.77 9.39
N TYR A 270 11.25 10.52 9.33
CA TYR A 270 12.37 10.31 8.39
C TYR A 270 12.91 8.86 8.37
N GLU A 271 12.80 8.12 9.47
CA GLU A 271 13.18 6.71 9.54
C GLU A 271 12.36 5.76 8.65
N LYS A 272 11.16 6.17 8.23
CA LYS A 272 10.25 5.46 7.32
C LYS A 272 10.30 6.06 5.89
N SER A 273 11.07 7.12 5.68
CA SER A 273 11.31 7.74 4.37
C SER A 273 12.05 6.79 3.44
N PHE A 274 11.54 6.62 2.22
CA PHE A 274 12.16 5.80 1.18
C PHE A 274 13.60 6.25 0.83
N TYR A 275 13.89 7.54 0.97
CA TYR A 275 15.22 8.11 0.71
C TYR A 275 16.31 7.58 1.65
N LYS A 276 15.93 7.13 2.87
CA LYS A 276 16.84 6.56 3.88
C LYS A 276 17.33 5.14 3.57
N LEU A 277 16.71 4.43 2.62
CA LEU A 277 17.27 3.15 2.14
C LEU A 277 18.64 3.40 1.51
N PRO A 278 19.69 2.62 1.82
CA PRO A 278 21.03 2.88 1.29
C PRO A 278 21.07 2.77 -0.23
N SER A 279 21.81 3.67 -0.87
CA SER A 279 22.11 3.64 -2.30
C SER A 279 23.11 2.50 -2.58
N THR A 280 22.73 1.50 -3.39
CA THR A 280 23.58 0.32 -3.67
C THR A 280 23.95 0.18 -5.14
N ARG A 281 25.20 -0.24 -5.41
CA ARG A 281 25.69 -0.52 -6.76
C ARG A 281 25.48 -1.99 -7.12
N HIS A 282 24.70 -2.26 -8.16
CA HIS A 282 24.44 -3.60 -8.67
C HIS A 282 24.20 -3.60 -10.19
N VAL A 283 24.51 -4.72 -10.85
CA VAL A 283 23.90 -5.03 -12.14
C VAL A 283 22.51 -5.61 -11.86
N VAL A 284 21.46 -4.93 -12.32
CA VAL A 284 20.07 -5.35 -12.16
C VAL A 284 19.45 -5.74 -13.50
N TYR A 285 18.43 -6.61 -13.46
CA TYR A 285 17.77 -7.13 -14.64
C TYR A 285 16.28 -6.78 -14.69
N ARG A 286 15.75 -6.52 -15.90
CA ARG A 286 14.32 -6.26 -16.15
C ARG A 286 13.91 -6.85 -17.50
N GLY A 287 12.83 -7.64 -17.51
CA GLY A 287 12.26 -8.22 -18.73
C GLY A 287 11.04 -7.44 -19.22
N ILE A 288 10.90 -7.28 -20.53
CA ILE A 288 9.73 -6.66 -21.18
C ILE A 288 9.31 -7.49 -22.40
N LYS A 289 8.03 -7.83 -22.53
CA LYS A 289 7.48 -8.59 -23.67
C LYS A 289 7.23 -7.71 -24.92
N SER A 290 8.30 -7.10 -25.42
CA SER A 290 8.35 -6.39 -26.71
C SER A 290 9.79 -6.33 -27.24
N ASN A 291 9.98 -6.00 -28.53
CA ASN A 291 11.29 -5.61 -29.07
C ASN A 291 11.46 -4.09 -28.91
N LEU A 292 12.55 -3.67 -28.28
CA LEU A 292 12.88 -2.26 -28.04
C LEU A 292 14.25 -1.85 -28.61
N THR A 293 14.93 -2.71 -29.38
CA THR A 293 16.30 -2.43 -29.88
C THR A 293 16.39 -1.16 -30.74
N ALA A 294 15.36 -0.88 -31.55
CA ALA A 294 15.28 0.32 -32.36
C ALA A 294 15.20 1.64 -31.56
N GLN A 295 14.84 1.58 -30.27
CA GLN A 295 14.76 2.75 -29.38
C GLN A 295 16.08 3.02 -28.65
N TYR A 296 16.91 1.99 -28.45
CA TYR A 296 18.13 2.05 -27.66
C TYR A 296 19.34 1.74 -28.54
N VAL A 297 19.79 2.74 -29.29
CA VAL A 297 21.00 2.68 -30.11
C VAL A 297 22.24 2.80 -29.22
N ARG A 298 23.23 1.91 -29.44
CA ARG A 298 24.50 1.91 -28.69
C ARG A 298 25.20 3.27 -28.75
N GLY A 299 25.65 3.77 -27.59
CA GLY A 299 26.27 5.08 -27.43
C GLY A 299 25.28 6.23 -27.23
N SER A 300 23.96 6.00 -27.33
CA SER A 300 22.97 7.01 -26.94
C SER A 300 22.91 7.17 -25.42
N ARG A 301 22.45 8.34 -24.98
CA ARG A 301 22.15 8.64 -23.58
C ARG A 301 20.69 9.00 -23.43
N LEU A 302 20.07 8.56 -22.35
CA LEU A 302 18.70 8.87 -21.95
C LEU A 302 18.65 9.33 -20.50
N VAL A 303 17.62 10.10 -20.14
CA VAL A 303 17.21 10.28 -18.75
C VAL A 303 15.98 9.41 -18.54
N TRP A 304 16.02 8.59 -17.48
CA TRP A 304 14.94 7.72 -17.07
C TRP A 304 14.09 8.44 -16.03
N TRP A 305 12.83 8.71 -16.34
CA TRP A 305 11.97 9.59 -15.55
C TRP A 305 11.02 8.87 -14.59
N GLY A 306 10.79 7.57 -14.76
CA GLY A 306 9.90 6.77 -13.90
C GLY A 306 10.65 5.94 -12.87
N PHE A 307 9.98 5.60 -11.76
CA PHE A 307 10.43 4.47 -10.93
C PHE A 307 10.32 3.16 -11.73
N SER A 308 11.20 2.18 -11.48
CA SER A 308 11.10 0.87 -12.14
C SER A 308 11.63 -0.29 -11.33
N SER A 309 10.75 -1.27 -11.09
CA SER A 309 11.08 -2.55 -10.45
C SER A 309 11.99 -3.40 -11.34
N CYS A 310 13.08 -3.89 -10.75
CA CYS A 310 14.07 -4.77 -11.34
C CYS A 310 14.43 -5.88 -10.33
N THR A 311 15.23 -6.86 -10.74
CA THR A 311 15.69 -7.97 -9.88
C THR A 311 17.21 -8.12 -9.91
N LEU A 312 17.82 -8.56 -8.81
CA LEU A 312 19.19 -9.12 -8.82
C LEU A 312 19.22 -10.54 -9.39
N SER A 313 18.13 -11.30 -9.21
CA SER A 313 18.04 -12.69 -9.63
C SER A 313 17.62 -12.80 -11.09
N ILE A 314 18.59 -13.08 -11.97
CA ILE A 314 18.32 -13.41 -13.38
C ILE A 314 17.42 -14.66 -13.52
N GLU A 315 17.35 -15.51 -12.49
CA GLU A 315 16.48 -16.70 -12.48
C GLU A 315 15.00 -16.34 -12.38
N THR A 316 14.65 -15.26 -11.68
CA THR A 316 13.28 -14.73 -11.60
C THR A 316 12.68 -14.51 -12.99
N LEU A 317 13.50 -14.08 -13.96
CA LEU A 317 13.08 -13.80 -15.34
C LEU A 317 12.69 -15.05 -16.14
N LYS A 318 13.00 -16.27 -15.67
CA LYS A 318 12.48 -17.53 -16.23
C LYS A 318 10.95 -17.59 -16.16
N ASN A 319 10.33 -16.89 -15.22
CA ASN A 319 8.89 -16.78 -15.07
C ASN A 319 8.27 -16.03 -16.27
N GLU A 320 7.28 -16.66 -16.92
CA GLU A 320 6.53 -16.11 -18.06
C GLU A 320 5.76 -14.81 -17.75
N ARG A 321 5.67 -14.39 -16.49
CA ARG A 321 5.10 -13.08 -16.12
C ARG A 321 6.05 -11.89 -16.36
N PHE A 322 7.36 -12.12 -16.46
CA PHE A 322 8.36 -11.05 -16.69
C PHE A 322 8.96 -11.11 -18.09
N LEU A 323 9.97 -11.95 -18.31
CA LEU A 323 10.60 -12.17 -19.61
C LEU A 323 10.03 -13.45 -20.25
N GLY A 324 10.18 -14.59 -19.58
CA GLY A 324 9.82 -15.89 -20.14
C GLY A 324 10.78 -16.38 -21.22
N ASN A 325 10.47 -17.55 -21.79
CA ASN A 325 11.27 -18.19 -22.83
C ASN A 325 10.69 -18.10 -24.25
N LYS A 326 9.47 -17.55 -24.41
CA LYS A 326 8.75 -17.45 -25.69
C LYS A 326 8.35 -16.02 -26.05
N GLY A 327 8.12 -15.81 -27.35
CA GLY A 327 7.66 -14.54 -27.90
C GLY A 327 8.74 -13.47 -28.01
N VAL A 328 8.37 -12.36 -28.63
CA VAL A 328 9.25 -11.20 -28.83
C VAL A 328 9.41 -10.43 -27.53
N ARG A 329 10.65 -10.30 -27.04
CA ARG A 329 10.95 -9.82 -25.68
C ARG A 329 12.35 -9.20 -25.58
N THR A 330 12.50 -8.22 -24.71
CA THR A 330 13.74 -7.51 -24.43
C THR A 330 14.16 -7.73 -22.98
N LEU A 331 15.41 -8.15 -22.78
CA LEU A 331 16.09 -8.20 -21.49
C LEU A 331 16.98 -6.96 -21.33
N PHE A 332 16.73 -6.18 -20.29
CA PHE A 332 17.65 -5.13 -19.84
C PHE A 332 18.61 -5.69 -18.80
N SER A 333 19.88 -5.35 -18.93
CA SER A 333 20.96 -5.60 -17.97
C SER A 333 21.63 -4.26 -17.66
N ILE A 334 21.46 -3.76 -16.44
CA ILE A 334 21.67 -2.34 -16.11
C ILE A 334 22.69 -2.24 -14.97
N ASP A 335 23.89 -1.71 -15.23
CA ASP A 335 24.90 -1.36 -14.22
C ASP A 335 24.48 -0.07 -13.52
N CYS A 336 23.78 -0.21 -12.40
CA CYS A 336 23.26 0.88 -11.58
C CYS A 336 24.18 1.18 -10.39
N GLN A 337 24.35 2.45 -10.10
CA GLN A 337 25.14 2.99 -8.99
C GLN A 337 24.25 3.41 -7.80
N SER A 338 23.00 3.83 -8.06
CA SER A 338 22.08 4.30 -7.02
C SER A 338 20.79 3.48 -6.93
N ALA A 339 20.87 2.16 -7.08
CA ALA A 339 19.72 1.28 -6.95
C ALA A 339 19.29 1.19 -5.47
N LYS A 340 18.00 1.07 -5.18
CA LYS A 340 17.49 0.90 -3.80
C LYS A 340 16.96 -0.53 -3.63
N ASN A 341 17.50 -1.29 -2.68
CA ASN A 341 17.00 -2.62 -2.39
C ASN A 341 15.66 -2.51 -1.64
N ILE A 342 14.60 -3.12 -2.18
CA ILE A 342 13.25 -3.11 -1.59
C ILE A 342 12.73 -4.51 -1.27
N ARG A 343 13.59 -5.53 -1.22
CA ARG A 343 13.22 -6.93 -0.95
C ARG A 343 12.43 -7.11 0.35
N SER A 344 12.78 -6.35 1.40
CA SER A 344 12.09 -6.30 2.70
C SER A 344 10.71 -5.63 2.66
N HIS A 345 10.39 -4.89 1.61
CA HIS A 345 9.14 -4.12 1.44
C HIS A 345 8.27 -4.67 0.29
N SER A 346 8.84 -5.54 -0.55
CA SER A 346 8.16 -6.25 -1.62
C SER A 346 7.13 -7.24 -1.08
N PHE A 347 6.12 -7.52 -1.90
CA PHE A 347 5.13 -8.56 -1.64
C PHE A 347 5.65 -9.96 -1.99
N TYR A 348 6.70 -10.04 -2.83
CA TYR A 348 7.32 -11.30 -3.26
C TYR A 348 8.81 -11.30 -2.90
N ALA A 349 9.13 -11.70 -1.67
CA ALA A 349 10.49 -11.67 -1.11
C ALA A 349 11.51 -12.59 -1.81
N GLU A 350 11.07 -13.41 -2.78
CA GLU A 350 11.92 -14.23 -3.66
C GLU A 350 12.29 -13.53 -4.97
N GLU A 351 11.62 -12.44 -5.34
CA GLU A 351 11.90 -11.70 -6.60
C GLU A 351 13.21 -10.88 -6.53
N ASP A 352 13.90 -10.81 -5.38
CA ASP A 352 15.08 -9.96 -5.14
C ASP A 352 14.87 -8.53 -5.66
N GLU A 353 13.73 -7.94 -5.29
CA GLU A 353 13.23 -6.71 -5.90
C GLU A 353 14.09 -5.48 -5.55
N ILE A 354 14.60 -4.83 -6.60
CA ILE A 354 15.39 -3.60 -6.56
C ILE A 354 14.62 -2.51 -7.30
N LEU A 355 14.53 -1.31 -6.73
CA LEU A 355 13.91 -0.17 -7.38
C LEU A 355 14.95 0.72 -8.06
N LEU A 356 14.76 0.98 -9.35
CA LEU A 356 15.38 2.09 -10.06
C LEU A 356 14.69 3.39 -9.69
N LEU A 357 15.49 4.41 -9.40
CA LEU A 357 15.02 5.76 -9.13
C LEU A 357 14.64 6.49 -10.43
N PRO A 358 13.75 7.49 -10.36
CA PRO A 358 13.54 8.47 -11.43
C PRO A 358 14.70 9.46 -11.55
N ALA A 359 14.65 10.27 -12.60
CA ALA A 359 15.63 11.30 -12.94
C ALA A 359 17.10 10.80 -12.93
N ARG A 360 17.33 9.55 -13.37
CA ARG A 360 18.65 8.93 -13.53
C ARG A 360 19.12 9.02 -14.97
N GLN A 361 20.40 9.25 -15.23
CA GLN A 361 20.94 9.23 -16.59
C GLN A 361 21.58 7.87 -16.89
N PHE A 362 21.30 7.32 -18.08
CA PHE A 362 21.86 6.06 -18.55
C PHE A 362 22.49 6.21 -19.93
N GLU A 363 23.56 5.45 -20.18
CA GLU A 363 24.18 5.28 -21.49
C GLU A 363 23.97 3.83 -21.99
N VAL A 364 23.60 3.68 -23.26
CA VAL A 364 23.37 2.37 -23.89
C VAL A 364 24.71 1.77 -24.32
N ILE A 365 25.29 0.89 -23.51
CA ILE A 365 26.66 0.38 -23.71
C ILE A 365 26.74 -0.79 -24.72
N GLY A 366 25.63 -1.48 -24.98
CA GLY A 366 25.57 -2.59 -25.94
C GLY A 366 24.15 -3.11 -26.20
N CYS A 367 23.92 -3.65 -27.40
CA CYS A 367 22.67 -4.30 -27.80
C CYS A 367 23.01 -5.58 -28.56
N LEU A 368 22.23 -6.65 -28.38
CA LEU A 368 22.46 -7.97 -28.98
C LEU A 368 21.11 -8.63 -29.33
N ASP A 369 21.07 -9.29 -30.48
CA ASP A 369 19.98 -10.19 -30.88
C ASP A 369 20.51 -11.64 -30.88
N PRO A 370 20.32 -12.41 -29.79
CA PRO A 370 20.62 -13.84 -29.75
C PRO A 370 19.60 -14.72 -30.51
N GLY A 371 18.61 -14.14 -31.21
CA GLY A 371 17.55 -14.87 -31.90
C GLY A 371 16.44 -15.38 -30.97
N ASN A 372 15.56 -16.23 -31.53
CA ASN A 372 14.38 -16.78 -30.83
C ASN A 372 13.48 -15.70 -30.18
N GLY A 373 13.42 -14.53 -30.80
CA GLY A 373 12.64 -13.37 -30.33
C GLY A 373 13.17 -12.73 -29.03
N LEU A 374 14.34 -13.13 -28.53
CA LEU A 374 14.99 -12.46 -27.42
C LEU A 374 15.91 -11.37 -27.98
N HIS A 375 15.82 -10.17 -27.41
CA HIS A 375 16.80 -9.11 -27.58
C HIS A 375 17.40 -8.76 -26.21
N ILE A 376 18.66 -8.36 -26.16
CA ILE A 376 19.36 -7.97 -24.93
C ILE A 376 19.89 -6.55 -25.10
N ILE A 377 19.63 -5.68 -24.14
CA ILE A 377 20.04 -4.28 -24.12
C ILE A 377 20.78 -4.01 -22.81
N GLN A 378 21.98 -3.46 -22.91
CA GLN A 378 22.83 -3.15 -21.77
C GLN A 378 22.92 -1.65 -21.55
N TRP A 379 22.63 -1.22 -20.32
CA TRP A 379 22.73 0.16 -19.88
C TRP A 379 23.77 0.30 -18.76
N ARG A 380 24.35 1.49 -18.63
CA ARG A 380 25.16 1.90 -17.48
C ARG A 380 24.66 3.23 -16.96
N GLU A 381 24.46 3.34 -15.65
CA GLU A 381 24.12 4.59 -15.00
C GLU A 381 25.32 5.55 -15.04
N THR A 382 25.08 6.77 -15.49
CA THR A 382 26.05 7.86 -15.58
C THR A 382 25.60 9.02 -14.70
N GLN A 383 26.56 9.71 -14.06
CA GLN A 383 26.22 10.87 -13.24
C GLN A 383 25.84 12.04 -14.15
N PRO A 384 24.61 12.60 -14.05
CA PRO A 384 24.21 13.75 -14.85
C PRO A 384 24.97 15.01 -14.41
N LYS A 385 25.22 15.93 -15.35
CA LYS A 385 25.87 17.23 -15.08
C LYS A 385 25.18 18.03 -13.98
N PHE A 386 23.86 17.88 -13.87
CA PHE A 386 23.02 18.47 -12.83
C PHE A 386 22.12 17.37 -12.25
N PRO A 387 22.39 16.86 -11.02
CA PRO A 387 21.58 15.81 -10.41
C PRO A 387 20.29 16.37 -9.81
N LEU A 388 19.14 15.99 -10.41
CA LEU A 388 17.81 16.46 -9.99
C LEU A 388 17.35 15.95 -8.62
N ILE A 389 17.86 14.79 -8.19
CA ILE A 389 17.66 14.25 -6.84
C ILE A 389 19.04 13.91 -6.29
N LYS A 390 19.43 14.56 -5.19
CA LYS A 390 20.65 14.26 -4.44
C LYS A 390 20.56 12.85 -3.86
N LEU A 391 21.68 12.13 -3.88
CA LEU A 391 21.79 10.83 -3.25
C LEU A 391 22.49 11.01 -1.90
N ASN A 392 21.80 10.57 -0.86
CA ASN A 392 22.39 10.19 0.42
C ASN A 392 22.80 8.71 0.39
#